data_AF-X1LEW6-F1
#
_entry.id   AF-X1LEW6-F1
#
_cell.length_a   1.000
_cell.length_b   1.000
_cell.length_c   1.000
_cell.angle_alpha   90.00
_cell.angle_beta   90.00
_cell.angle_gamma   90.00
#
_symmetry.space_group_name_H-M   'P 1'
#
loop_
_entity.id
_entity.type
_entity.pdbx_description
1 polymer ?
#
loop_
_entity_poly.entity_id
_entity_poly.type
_entity_poly.pdbx_seq_one_letter_code
_entity_poly.pdbx_strand_id
1 'polypeptide(L)'
;MGDGCISISKGKSWDIGMSSKDIEFINEFARCVKEVYGFDCSIRTTKQGEGAFGAGNSIYVADLYSKEVVDDILRYDEYKHFKHHTGRVPNAIKGADLKIKSAYLRAFFDSQGTLQFHKKRRHRCISAIKADERSVDEIAHLLSTLGIRSKIYSRIDKKYGVKQWTLVISRRKFIE
;
A
#
# COMPACT_ATOMS: atom_id res chain seq x y z
N MET A 1 0.29 2.90 -3.25
CA MET A 1 0.64 3.47 -1.93
C MET A 1 -0.30 2.92 -0.87
N GLY A 2 0.28 2.42 0.23
CA GLY A 2 -0.39 1.82 1.39
C GLY A 2 -0.34 2.76 2.59
N ASP A 3 0.11 2.25 3.74
CA ASP A 3 0.08 2.96 5.04
C ASP A 3 1.31 3.85 5.33
N GLY A 4 2.23 3.96 4.37
CA GLY A 4 3.40 4.84 4.48
C GLY A 4 3.04 6.31 4.28
N CYS A 5 3.75 7.19 4.98
CA CYS A 5 3.61 8.64 4.86
C CYS A 5 4.96 9.31 4.58
N ILE A 6 4.88 10.47 3.90
CA ILE A 6 5.97 11.44 3.80
C ILE A 6 5.43 12.73 4.39
N SER A 7 6.12 13.32 5.36
CA SER A 7 5.81 14.66 5.84
C SER A 7 7.00 15.61 5.69
N ILE A 8 6.66 16.85 5.32
CA ILE A 8 7.62 17.93 5.10
C ILE A 8 7.08 19.16 5.82
N SER A 9 7.64 19.47 6.99
CA SER A 9 7.22 20.63 7.79
C SER A 9 8.05 21.85 7.41
N LYS A 10 7.52 22.78 6.60
CA LYS A 10 8.09 24.11 6.25
C LYS A 10 9.64 24.20 6.27
N GLY A 11 10.34 23.24 5.66
CA GLY A 11 11.81 23.20 5.59
C GLY A 11 12.56 22.87 6.90
N LYS A 12 11.87 22.34 7.90
CA LYS A 12 12.38 21.99 9.24
C LYS A 12 12.49 20.48 9.47
N SER A 13 11.66 19.67 8.81
CA SER A 13 11.72 18.21 8.89
C SER A 13 11.37 17.57 7.55
N TRP A 14 12.07 16.48 7.24
CA TRP A 14 11.83 15.59 6.10
C TRP A 14 11.71 14.19 6.67
N ASP A 15 10.47 13.74 6.87
CA ASP A 15 10.20 12.45 7.47
C ASP A 15 9.54 11.51 6.47
N ILE A 16 10.00 10.26 6.48
CA ILE A 16 9.24 9.13 5.97
C ILE A 16 8.87 8.25 7.15
N GLY A 17 7.64 7.76 7.14
CA GLY A 17 7.10 6.98 8.23
C GLY A 17 6.23 5.84 7.74
N MET A 18 6.16 4.78 8.52
CA MET A 18 5.17 3.73 8.35
C MET A 18 4.63 3.32 9.71
N SER A 19 3.31 3.12 9.80
CA SER A 19 2.66 2.66 11.01
C SER A 19 1.79 1.44 10.73
N SER A 20 1.84 0.44 11.61
CA SER A 20 1.07 -0.79 11.47
C SER A 20 0.86 -1.46 12.83
N LYS A 21 -0.15 -2.32 12.93
CA LYS A 21 -0.32 -3.23 14.08
C LYS A 21 0.59 -4.45 13.98
N ASP A 22 1.18 -4.69 12.81
CA ASP A 22 2.09 -5.79 12.54
C ASP A 22 3.54 -5.30 12.67
N ILE A 23 4.24 -5.77 13.70
CA ILE A 23 5.66 -5.42 13.94
C ILE A 23 6.59 -6.06 12.90
N GLU A 24 6.26 -7.22 12.35
CA GLU A 24 7.08 -7.86 11.31
C GLU A 24 7.06 -7.01 10.04
N PHE A 25 5.89 -6.47 9.70
CA PHE A 25 5.75 -5.52 8.59
C PHE A 25 6.56 -4.23 8.81
N ILE A 26 6.57 -3.69 10.03
CA ILE A 26 7.39 -2.51 10.37
C ILE A 26 8.90 -2.83 10.28
N ASN A 27 9.34 -3.98 10.79
CA ASN A 27 10.72 -4.41 10.72
C ASN A 27 11.19 -4.62 9.28
N GLU A 28 10.34 -5.18 8.42
CA GLU A 28 10.65 -5.38 7.00
C GLU A 28 10.83 -4.04 6.27
N PHE A 29 10.00 -3.05 6.58
CA PHE A 29 10.20 -1.69 6.05
C PHE A 29 11.52 -1.08 6.51
N ALA A 30 11.83 -1.14 7.81
CA ALA A 30 13.09 -0.62 8.33
C ALA A 30 14.30 -1.31 7.71
N ARG A 31 14.23 -2.63 7.51
CA ARG A 31 15.25 -3.42 6.81
C ARG A 31 15.44 -2.95 5.36
N CYS A 32 14.34 -2.73 4.63
CA CYS A 32 14.39 -2.22 3.25
C CYS A 32 15.04 -0.83 3.18
N VAL A 33 14.70 0.07 4.11
CA VAL A 33 15.30 1.41 4.17
C VAL A 33 16.81 1.34 4.41
N LYS A 34 17.24 0.47 5.33
CA LYS A 34 18.67 0.24 5.60
C LYS A 34 19.41 -0.35 4.40
N GLU A 35 18.80 -1.33 3.71
CA GLU A 35 19.42 -1.98 2.55
C GLU A 35 19.57 -1.02 1.37
N VAL A 36 18.55 -0.19 1.10
CA VAL A 36 18.52 0.69 -0.08
C VAL A 36 19.31 1.99 0.16
N TYR A 37 19.17 2.59 1.35
CA TYR A 37 19.71 3.92 1.62
C TYR A 37 20.81 3.94 2.69
N GLY A 38 21.08 2.82 3.37
CA GLY A 38 22.07 2.77 4.45
C GLY A 38 21.65 3.44 5.76
N PHE A 39 20.40 3.85 5.90
CA PHE A 39 19.89 4.52 7.11
C PHE A 39 19.10 3.56 8.00
N ASP A 40 19.28 3.68 9.32
CA ASP A 40 18.45 3.00 10.32
C ASP A 40 17.18 3.81 10.60
N CYS A 41 16.03 3.14 10.67
CA CYS A 41 14.78 3.74 11.14
C CYS A 41 14.69 3.73 12.68
N SER A 42 14.08 4.75 13.24
CA SER A 42 13.64 4.75 14.64
C SER A 42 12.33 3.98 14.75
N ILE A 43 12.33 2.86 15.48
CA ILE A 43 11.14 2.04 15.71
C ILE A 43 10.61 2.32 17.12
N ARG A 44 9.32 2.67 17.22
CA ARG A 44 8.64 2.93 18.49
C ARG A 44 7.26 2.33 18.53
N THR A 45 6.81 1.99 19.73
CA THR A 45 5.44 1.51 19.98
C THR A 45 4.61 2.66 20.53
N THR A 46 3.47 2.92 19.88
CA THR A 46 2.45 3.85 20.35
C THR A 46 1.22 3.07 20.79
N LYS A 47 0.55 3.54 21.84
CA LYS A 47 -0.78 3.03 22.20
C LYS A 47 -1.81 3.95 21.56
N GLN A 48 -2.76 3.39 20.83
CA GLN A 48 -3.94 4.15 20.44
C GLN A 48 -4.66 4.53 21.75
N GLY A 49 -4.87 5.83 22.00
CA GLY A 49 -5.49 6.29 23.25
C GLY A 49 -6.84 5.61 23.53
N GLU A 50 -7.25 5.57 24.80
CA GLU A 50 -8.53 5.01 25.26
C GLU A 50 -9.72 5.80 24.68
N GLY A 51 -10.10 5.49 23.44
CA GLY A 51 -11.40 5.81 22.88
C GLY A 51 -12.40 4.68 23.12
N ALA A 52 -13.66 4.88 22.72
CA ALA A 52 -14.86 4.07 22.99
C ALA A 52 -14.82 2.55 22.63
N PHE A 53 -13.66 1.99 22.27
CA PHE A 53 -13.50 0.60 21.82
C PHE A 53 -12.49 -0.24 22.64
N GLY A 54 -12.14 0.19 23.86
CA GLY A 54 -11.39 -0.63 24.82
C GLY A 54 -9.89 -0.71 24.55
N ALA A 55 -9.16 -1.32 25.51
CA ALA A 55 -7.70 -1.39 25.63
C ALA A 55 -6.94 -1.27 24.29
N GLY A 56 -6.25 -0.14 24.12
CA GLY A 56 -5.66 0.27 22.85
C GLY A 56 -4.70 -0.76 22.27
N ASN A 57 -5.00 -1.23 21.05
CA ASN A 57 -4.05 -2.04 20.29
C ASN A 57 -2.74 -1.25 20.11
N SER A 58 -1.60 -1.91 20.31
CA SER A 58 -0.29 -1.34 20.00
C SER A 58 -0.19 -1.06 18.49
N ILE A 59 0.29 0.13 18.16
CA ILE A 59 0.66 0.52 16.80
C ILE A 59 2.17 0.73 16.82
N TYR A 60 2.87 -0.03 16.01
CA TYR A 60 4.30 0.11 15.79
C TYR A 60 4.54 1.13 14.68
N VAL A 61 5.53 2.00 14.88
CA VAL A 61 5.87 3.07 13.96
C VAL A 61 7.36 3.01 13.67
N ALA A 62 7.74 2.99 12.40
CA ALA A 62 9.11 3.22 11.94
C ALA A 62 9.18 4.60 11.28
N ASP A 63 10.04 5.47 11.81
CA ASP A 63 10.26 6.82 11.31
C ASP A 63 11.74 6.99 10.88
N LEU A 64 11.97 7.65 9.75
CA LEU A 64 13.29 8.12 9.31
C LEU A 64 13.23 9.60 8.97
N TYR A 65 14.15 10.38 9.54
CA TYR A 65 14.34 11.79 9.20
C TYR A 65 15.53 11.93 8.27
N SER A 66 15.29 12.02 6.96
CA SER A 66 16.34 12.22 5.97
C SER A 66 15.81 12.97 4.75
N LYS A 67 16.36 14.17 4.52
CA LYS A 67 16.04 14.96 3.34
C LYS A 67 16.42 14.25 2.05
N GLU A 68 17.58 13.61 2.02
CA GLU A 68 18.08 12.90 0.84
C GLU A 68 17.12 11.77 0.42
N VAL A 69 16.68 10.97 1.38
CA VAL A 69 15.74 9.87 1.12
C VAL A 69 14.38 10.40 0.67
N VAL A 70 13.86 11.45 1.32
CA VAL A 70 12.61 12.10 0.90
C VAL A 70 12.74 12.65 -0.52
N ASP A 71 13.80 13.40 -0.82
CA ASP A 71 14.02 13.99 -2.13
C ASP A 71 14.15 12.92 -3.22
N ASP A 72 14.80 11.79 -2.94
CA ASP A 72 14.88 10.67 -3.88
C ASP A 72 13.52 10.00 -4.13
N ILE A 73 12.76 9.69 -3.08
CA ILE A 73 11.42 9.09 -3.22
C ILE A 73 10.48 10.02 -4.01
N LEU A 74 10.57 11.33 -3.77
CA LEU A 74 9.77 12.32 -4.49
C LEU A 74 10.10 12.41 -5.99
N ARG A 75 11.27 11.95 -6.45
CA ARG A 75 11.58 11.88 -7.89
C ARG A 75 10.66 10.91 -8.63
N TYR A 76 10.16 9.89 -7.93
CA TYR A 76 9.19 8.94 -8.48
C TYR A 76 7.75 9.44 -8.38
N ASP A 77 7.52 10.61 -7.75
CA ASP A 77 6.21 11.23 -7.62
C ASP A 77 5.88 12.17 -8.78
N GLU A 78 5.88 11.63 -9.99
CA GLU A 78 5.66 12.36 -11.24
C GLU A 78 4.32 13.13 -11.28
N TYR A 79 3.41 12.81 -10.37
CA TYR A 79 2.05 13.32 -10.34
C TYR A 79 1.68 13.99 -9.00
N LYS A 80 2.65 14.25 -8.13
CA LYS A 80 2.42 14.87 -6.79
C LYS A 80 1.44 14.08 -5.92
N HIS A 81 1.40 12.76 -6.09
CA HIS A 81 0.55 11.79 -5.41
C HIS A 81 0.70 11.78 -3.90
N PHE A 82 1.90 12.06 -3.38
CA PHE A 82 2.11 12.09 -1.94
C PHE A 82 1.28 13.19 -1.24
N LYS A 83 0.79 14.19 -1.99
CA LYS A 83 -0.11 15.24 -1.48
C LYS A 83 -1.61 14.96 -1.67
N HIS A 84 -1.98 14.11 -2.63
CA HIS A 84 -3.37 14.01 -3.10
C HIS A 84 -4.01 12.62 -3.01
N HIS A 85 -3.35 11.65 -2.37
CA HIS A 85 -3.85 10.27 -2.18
C HIS A 85 -4.33 9.60 -3.48
N THR A 86 -3.84 10.06 -4.63
CA THR A 86 -4.30 9.60 -5.95
C THR A 86 -3.82 8.21 -6.29
N GLY A 87 -2.92 7.60 -5.50
CA GLY A 87 -2.68 6.15 -5.46
C GLY A 87 -2.15 5.47 -6.73
N ARG A 88 -1.83 6.22 -7.79
CA ARG A 88 -1.43 5.69 -9.10
C ARG A 88 -0.08 4.95 -9.03
N VAL A 89 0.15 4.14 -10.05
CA VAL A 89 1.39 3.41 -10.26
C VAL A 89 2.43 4.34 -10.91
N PRO A 90 3.64 4.51 -10.33
CA PRO A 90 4.71 5.31 -10.95
C PRO A 90 5.10 4.77 -12.34
N ASN A 91 5.48 5.65 -13.27
CA ASN A 91 5.86 5.21 -14.62
C ASN A 91 7.11 4.33 -14.61
N ALA A 92 8.05 4.58 -13.70
CA ALA A 92 9.19 3.69 -13.44
C ALA A 92 8.76 2.24 -13.19
N ILE A 93 7.65 2.00 -12.47
CA ILE A 93 7.12 0.65 -12.22
C ILE A 93 6.39 0.10 -13.44
N LYS A 94 5.62 0.93 -14.16
CA LYS A 94 4.90 0.51 -15.38
C LYS A 94 5.87 0.04 -16.47
N GLY A 95 7.00 0.72 -16.62
CA GLY A 95 8.06 0.39 -17.59
C GLY A 95 9.03 -0.70 -17.13
N ALA A 96 9.02 -1.07 -15.85
CA ALA A 96 9.97 -2.03 -15.30
C ALA A 96 9.73 -3.48 -15.79
N ASP A 97 10.71 -4.34 -15.52
CA ASP A 97 10.60 -5.77 -15.76
C ASP A 97 9.53 -6.46 -14.88
N LEU A 98 9.25 -7.73 -15.20
CA LEU A 98 8.22 -8.50 -14.49
C LEU A 98 8.56 -8.72 -13.01
N LYS A 99 9.84 -8.74 -12.63
CA LYS A 99 10.29 -8.96 -11.25
C LYS A 99 9.95 -7.75 -10.39
N ILE A 100 10.27 -6.54 -10.87
CA ILE A 100 9.95 -5.29 -10.18
C ILE A 100 8.44 -5.08 -10.10
N LYS A 101 7.70 -5.34 -11.19
CA LYS A 101 6.24 -5.28 -11.20
C LYS A 101 5.61 -6.23 -10.17
N SER A 102 6.12 -7.45 -10.09
CA SER A 102 5.67 -8.45 -9.12
C SER A 102 5.95 -8.00 -7.69
N ALA A 103 7.14 -7.47 -7.41
CA ALA A 103 7.50 -6.94 -6.10
C ALA A 103 6.60 -5.77 -5.68
N TYR A 104 6.34 -4.83 -6.61
CA TYR A 104 5.42 -3.72 -6.38
C TYR A 104 4.00 -4.19 -6.05
N LEU A 105 3.47 -5.13 -6.83
CA LEU A 105 2.13 -5.69 -6.60
C LEU A 105 2.04 -6.43 -5.27
N ARG A 106 3.10 -7.15 -4.88
CA ARG A 106 3.18 -7.82 -3.58
C ARG A 106 3.06 -6.79 -2.44
N ALA A 107 3.91 -5.77 -2.44
CA ALA A 107 3.87 -4.70 -1.44
C ALA A 107 2.52 -3.96 -1.41
N PHE A 108 1.89 -3.78 -2.57
CA PHE A 108 0.55 -3.22 -2.67
C PHE A 108 -0.51 -4.09 -1.98
N PHE A 109 -0.51 -5.40 -2.20
CA PHE A 109 -1.47 -6.30 -1.57
C PHE A 109 -1.15 -6.60 -0.10
N ASP A 110 0.10 -6.55 0.32
CA ASP A 110 0.45 -6.67 1.74
C ASP A 110 -0.10 -5.48 2.54
N SER A 111 -0.09 -4.28 1.95
CA SER A 111 -0.58 -3.06 2.61
C SER A 111 -2.08 -2.80 2.46
N GLN A 112 -2.72 -3.24 1.39
CA GLN A 112 -4.13 -2.88 1.08
C GLN A 112 -5.01 -4.08 0.76
N GLY A 113 -4.41 -5.26 0.67
CA GLY A 113 -5.08 -6.48 0.32
C GLY A 113 -5.86 -7.07 1.48
N THR A 114 -6.89 -7.82 1.13
CA THR A 114 -7.64 -8.65 2.06
C THR A 114 -7.84 -10.02 1.42
N LEU A 115 -7.40 -11.06 2.13
CA LEU A 115 -7.70 -12.42 1.75
C LEU A 115 -9.11 -12.78 2.21
N GLN A 116 -10.00 -13.11 1.28
CA GLN A 116 -11.37 -13.50 1.57
C GLN A 116 -11.58 -14.97 1.20
N PHE A 117 -12.34 -15.69 2.04
CA PHE A 117 -12.77 -17.04 1.76
C PHE A 117 -14.28 -17.07 1.49
N HIS A 118 -14.66 -17.36 0.25
CA HIS A 118 -16.06 -17.43 -0.14
C HIS A 118 -16.64 -18.81 0.20
N LYS A 119 -17.12 -19.00 1.44
CA LYS A 119 -17.62 -20.29 1.96
C LYS A 119 -18.51 -21.06 0.96
N LYS A 120 -19.53 -20.41 0.40
CA LYS A 120 -20.47 -21.02 -0.57
C LYS A 120 -19.83 -21.52 -1.86
N ARG A 121 -18.77 -20.85 -2.33
CA ARG A 121 -18.11 -21.15 -3.61
C ARG A 121 -16.77 -21.86 -3.40
N ARG A 122 -16.42 -22.19 -2.15
CA ARG A 122 -15.21 -22.87 -1.69
C ARG A 122 -13.92 -22.39 -2.37
N HIS A 123 -13.80 -21.09 -2.63
CA HIS A 123 -12.59 -20.51 -3.22
C HIS A 123 -12.10 -19.32 -2.39
N ARG A 124 -10.79 -19.08 -2.49
CA ARG A 124 -10.10 -17.92 -1.94
C ARG A 124 -10.01 -16.83 -3.01
N CYS A 125 -10.19 -15.59 -2.62
CA CYS A 125 -9.91 -14.43 -3.46
C CYS A 125 -9.11 -13.40 -2.66
N ILE A 126 -8.29 -12.64 -3.37
CA ILE A 126 -7.60 -11.47 -2.83
C ILE A 126 -8.35 -10.27 -3.36
N SER A 127 -8.68 -9.32 -2.49
CA SER A 127 -9.28 -8.06 -2.88
C SER A 127 -8.52 -6.88 -2.32
N ALA A 128 -8.57 -5.74 -3.01
CA ALA A 128 -8.05 -4.47 -2.52
C ALA A 128 -9.06 -3.37 -2.85
N ILE A 129 -9.31 -2.47 -1.90
CA ILE A 129 -10.27 -1.37 -2.05
C ILE A 129 -9.50 -0.06 -2.24
N LYS A 130 -9.94 0.76 -3.20
CA LYS A 130 -9.41 2.10 -3.44
C LYS A 130 -10.54 3.08 -3.74
N ALA A 131 -10.30 4.37 -3.47
CA ALA A 131 -11.25 5.44 -3.78
C ALA A 131 -11.14 5.92 -5.24
N ASP A 132 -9.97 5.78 -5.87
CA ASP A 132 -9.70 6.24 -7.22
C ASP A 132 -9.82 5.10 -8.25
N GLU A 133 -10.64 5.32 -9.28
CA GLU A 133 -10.88 4.36 -10.38
C GLU A 133 -9.59 4.08 -11.16
N ARG A 134 -8.88 5.15 -11.53
CA ARG A 134 -7.71 5.07 -12.41
C ARG A 134 -6.57 4.29 -11.77
N SER A 135 -6.37 4.43 -10.47
CA SER A 135 -5.44 3.62 -9.69
C SER A 135 -5.76 2.13 -9.78
N VAL A 136 -7.04 1.76 -9.70
CA VAL A 136 -7.44 0.35 -9.77
C VAL A 136 -7.23 -0.21 -11.16
N ASP A 137 -7.52 0.57 -12.21
CA ASP A 137 -7.25 0.19 -13.59
C ASP A 137 -5.75 -0.05 -13.86
N GLU A 138 -4.88 0.81 -13.32
CA GLU A 138 -3.43 0.64 -13.49
C GLU A 138 -2.90 -0.61 -12.78
N ILE A 139 -3.42 -0.91 -11.58
CA ILE A 139 -3.07 -2.16 -10.88
C ILE A 139 -3.60 -3.38 -11.65
N ALA A 140 -4.81 -3.30 -12.20
CA ALA A 140 -5.36 -4.36 -13.06
C ALA A 140 -4.53 -4.57 -14.32
N HIS A 141 -4.05 -3.49 -14.93
CA HIS A 141 -3.13 -3.55 -16.07
C HIS A 141 -1.79 -4.18 -15.68
N LEU A 142 -1.18 -3.81 -14.54
CA LEU A 142 0.04 -4.48 -14.07
C LEU A 142 -0.17 -5.99 -13.87
N LEU A 143 -1.29 -6.40 -13.27
CA LEU A 143 -1.63 -7.80 -13.09
C LEU A 143 -1.76 -8.54 -14.43
N SER A 144 -2.36 -7.91 -15.44
CA SER A 144 -2.51 -8.52 -16.76
C SER A 144 -1.18 -8.74 -17.46
N THR A 145 -0.19 -7.85 -17.28
CA THR A 145 1.18 -8.05 -17.78
C THR A 145 1.89 -9.26 -17.15
N LEU A 146 1.43 -9.72 -15.98
CA LEU A 146 1.89 -10.95 -15.31
C LEU A 146 1.00 -12.17 -15.62
N GLY A 147 0.05 -12.06 -16.54
CA GLY A 147 -0.91 -13.12 -16.85
C GLY A 147 -1.97 -13.36 -15.75
N ILE A 148 -2.09 -12.47 -14.77
CA ILE A 148 -3.04 -12.59 -13.67
C ILE A 148 -4.33 -11.87 -14.04
N ARG A 149 -5.44 -12.62 -14.05
CA ARG A 149 -6.76 -12.06 -14.31
C ARG A 149 -7.34 -11.44 -13.05
N SER A 150 -7.82 -10.21 -13.16
CA SER A 150 -8.54 -9.50 -12.11
C SER A 150 -9.93 -9.06 -12.59
N LYS A 151 -10.77 -8.66 -11.64
CA LYS A 151 -12.06 -8.01 -11.89
C LYS A 151 -12.16 -6.75 -11.06
N ILE A 152 -12.80 -5.73 -11.60
CA ILE A 152 -13.04 -4.47 -10.92
C ILE A 152 -14.54 -4.34 -10.64
N TYR A 153 -14.87 -3.95 -9.42
CA TYR A 153 -16.24 -3.67 -8.98
C TYR A 153 -16.29 -2.27 -8.42
N SER A 154 -17.44 -1.60 -8.53
CA SER A 154 -17.67 -0.34 -7.83
C SER A 154 -18.89 -0.44 -6.91
N ARG A 155 -18.85 0.25 -5.78
CA ARG A 155 -19.98 0.41 -4.86
C ARG A 155 -19.99 1.82 -4.27
N ILE A 156 -21.15 2.31 -3.89
CA ILE A 156 -21.26 3.54 -3.08
C ILE A 156 -21.16 3.12 -1.61
N ASP A 157 -20.21 3.68 -0.88
CA ASP A 157 -20.16 3.55 0.57
C ASP A 157 -21.34 4.32 1.16
N LYS A 158 -22.31 3.59 1.73
CA LYS A 158 -23.54 4.20 2.25
C LYS A 158 -23.30 5.16 3.41
N LYS A 159 -22.21 5.00 4.16
CA LYS A 159 -21.90 5.84 5.31
C LYS A 159 -21.34 7.20 4.88
N TYR A 160 -20.52 7.21 3.83
CA TYR A 160 -19.80 8.40 3.40
C TYR A 160 -20.31 8.99 2.08
N GLY A 161 -21.18 8.28 1.35
CA GLY A 161 -21.65 8.69 0.02
C GLY A 161 -20.57 8.62 -1.07
N VAL A 162 -19.41 8.03 -0.78
CA VAL A 162 -18.26 7.99 -1.69
C VAL A 162 -18.24 6.71 -2.51
N LYS A 163 -18.00 6.82 -3.82
CA LYS A 163 -17.80 5.65 -4.70
C LYS A 163 -16.44 5.01 -4.39
N GLN A 164 -16.47 3.70 -4.13
CA GLN A 164 -15.29 2.86 -3.89
C GLN A 164 -15.15 1.86 -5.02
N TRP A 165 -13.90 1.56 -5.37
CA TRP A 165 -13.52 0.58 -6.37
C TRP A 165 -12.82 -0.58 -5.69
N THR A 166 -13.20 -1.80 -6.04
CA THR A 166 -12.64 -3.04 -5.48
C THR A 166 -12.06 -3.86 -6.61
N LEU A 167 -10.75 -4.07 -6.54
CA LEU A 167 -10.03 -5.04 -7.37
C LEU A 167 -10.15 -6.41 -6.74
N VAL A 168 -10.46 -7.44 -7.52
CA VAL A 168 -10.57 -8.82 -7.04
C VAL A 168 -9.76 -9.76 -7.94
N ILE A 169 -8.83 -10.48 -7.34
CA ILE A 169 -8.12 -11.60 -7.95
C ILE A 169 -8.75 -12.88 -7.42
N SER A 170 -9.23 -13.73 -8.32
CA SER A 170 -9.73 -15.05 -7.98
C SER A 170 -9.01 -16.08 -8.81
N ARG A 171 -8.55 -17.17 -8.17
CA ARG A 171 -8.23 -18.38 -8.91
C ARG A 171 -9.55 -18.91 -9.48
N ARG A 172 -9.83 -18.67 -10.76
CA ARG A 172 -10.58 -19.69 -11.51
C ARG A 172 -9.68 -20.91 -11.51
N LYS A 173 -10.25 -22.10 -11.26
CA LYS A 173 -9.56 -23.37 -11.51
C LYS A 173 -8.81 -23.23 -12.83
N PHE A 174 -7.51 -23.50 -12.83
CA PHE A 174 -6.83 -23.80 -14.08
C PHE A 174 -7.70 -24.86 -14.76
N ILE A 175 -8.21 -24.55 -15.94
CA ILE A 175 -8.70 -25.62 -16.80
C ILE A 175 -7.41 -26.34 -17.17
N GLU A 176 -7.29 -27.56 -16.65
CA GLU A 176 -6.23 -28.51 -17.01
C GLU A 176 -6.17 -28.70 -18.54
#